data_AF-A0A016W7P9-F1
#
_entry.id   AF-A0A016W7P9-F1
#
_cell.length_a   1.000
_cell.length_b   1.000
_cell.length_c   1.000
_cell.angle_alpha   90.00
_cell.angle_beta   90.00
_cell.angle_gamma   90.00
#
_symmetry.space_group_name_H-M   'P 1'
#
loop_
_entity.id
_entity.type
_entity.pdbx_description
1 polymer ?
#
loop_
_entity_poly.entity_id
_entity_poly.type
_entity_poly.pdbx_seq_one_letter_code
_entity_poly.pdbx_strand_id
1 'polypeptide(L)'
;MQLEHNCVVESFDVTALYTNVSNERALQAIFELLIEYQGNINMHGLAVAQIMVLLQECLRCTIFRWSGNYFAQTRGLAMGQRLAPTLAIAFMSRIEAPVLELCPLLYCRYIDDCFVVCTTQEEMDMCFELLNNQSEHIKFTREKPKNDWLPFLNVQVHIRGGSRVTKWYRKPNNKNIIVHCRSAHPQQMKRAVVKNMFRTAAEVCSGEAERKESIALAKHIAASNGYKVGGSNARSRRLQAPRSKSPKKDKIPFKLPFVSDEVSTAIRRCLRKVNLDSLVTVVDQPPDNLKRQLVRNRLYDRFCSTPGCIFCPNGKGGDCMGSGIIYLISCSECGDEYIGETARPLCLRIKEHLEGKARSRESTPLGAHRLHRHGGADFGVKVSILAHEQQISARKSLEAFWIHAKNPKMNRKEECLSITRELAPYIRMLF
;
A
#
# COMPACT_ATOMS: atom_id res chain seq x y z
N MET A 1 -15.70 -25.22 -24.60
CA MET A 1 -16.80 -24.59 -25.37
C MET A 1 -16.30 -24.42 -26.80
N GLN A 2 -16.80 -25.22 -27.73
CA GLN A 2 -16.59 -24.97 -29.15
C GLN A 2 -17.61 -23.90 -29.54
N LEU A 3 -17.14 -22.71 -29.92
CA LEU A 3 -17.99 -21.65 -30.42
C LEU A 3 -18.30 -21.91 -31.90
N GLU A 4 -19.56 -21.79 -32.31
CA GLU A 4 -19.95 -21.98 -33.70
C GLU A 4 -19.34 -20.91 -34.63
N HIS A 5 -19.38 -21.15 -35.94
CA HIS A 5 -18.57 -20.41 -36.92
C HIS A 5 -18.95 -18.92 -37.09
N ASN A 6 -20.06 -18.44 -36.52
CA ASN A 6 -20.58 -17.08 -36.70
C ASN A 6 -21.09 -16.41 -35.41
N CYS A 7 -20.39 -16.55 -34.27
CA CYS A 7 -20.77 -15.86 -33.04
C CYS A 7 -20.30 -14.39 -33.00
N VAL A 8 -21.07 -13.52 -32.36
CA VAL A 8 -20.70 -12.13 -32.07
C VAL A 8 -20.05 -12.04 -30.70
N VAL A 9 -18.93 -11.35 -30.60
CA VAL A 9 -18.12 -11.24 -29.38
C VAL A 9 -17.85 -9.77 -29.11
N GLU A 10 -18.27 -9.28 -27.94
CA GLU A 10 -18.03 -7.91 -27.49
C GLU A 10 -17.63 -7.91 -26.02
N SER A 11 -16.91 -6.86 -25.59
CA SER A 11 -16.64 -6.61 -24.17
C SER A 11 -17.41 -5.38 -23.72
N PHE A 12 -17.98 -5.44 -22.53
CA PHE A 12 -18.66 -4.31 -21.91
C PHE A 12 -17.90 -3.84 -20.66
N ASP A 13 -17.84 -2.54 -20.42
CA ASP A 13 -17.17 -1.96 -19.25
C ASP A 13 -18.13 -1.02 -18.51
N VAL A 14 -18.25 -1.23 -17.20
CA VAL A 14 -19.12 -0.41 -16.35
C VAL A 14 -18.47 0.93 -16.05
N THR A 15 -19.13 2.01 -16.45
CA THR A 15 -18.62 3.37 -16.23
C THR A 15 -18.68 3.73 -14.74
N ALA A 16 -17.52 3.92 -14.13
CA ALA A 16 -17.34 4.38 -12.75
C ALA A 16 -18.22 3.60 -11.73
N LEU A 17 -18.15 2.27 -11.80
CA LEU A 17 -18.98 1.33 -11.03
C LEU A 17 -19.17 1.76 -9.56
N TYR A 18 -18.08 1.86 -8.81
CA TYR A 18 -18.14 2.11 -7.36
C TYR A 18 -18.87 3.40 -6.99
N THR A 19 -18.66 4.49 -7.74
CA THR A 19 -19.31 5.78 -7.45
C THR A 19 -20.79 5.81 -7.85
N ASN A 20 -21.20 4.93 -8.77
CA ASN A 20 -22.57 4.92 -9.32
C ASN A 20 -23.50 3.90 -8.64
N VAL A 21 -22.96 2.89 -7.95
CA VAL A 21 -23.74 1.91 -7.18
C VAL A 21 -24.67 2.60 -6.17
N SER A 22 -25.93 2.19 -6.13
CA SER A 22 -26.86 2.64 -5.08
C SER A 22 -26.65 1.83 -3.81
N ASN A 23 -26.36 2.51 -2.70
CA ASN A 23 -26.10 1.89 -1.40
C ASN A 23 -27.30 1.06 -0.94
N GLU A 24 -28.52 1.58 -1.10
CA GLU A 24 -29.75 0.88 -0.73
C GLU A 24 -29.97 -0.38 -1.55
N ARG A 25 -29.79 -0.30 -2.88
CA ARG A 25 -29.96 -1.46 -3.77
C ARG A 25 -28.88 -2.51 -3.54
N ALA A 26 -27.65 -2.10 -3.21
CA ALA A 26 -26.58 -3.02 -2.84
C ALA A 26 -26.88 -3.74 -1.51
N LEU A 27 -27.38 -3.02 -0.50
CA LEU A 27 -27.83 -3.62 0.76
C LEU A 27 -28.98 -4.60 0.52
N GLN A 28 -29.95 -4.23 -0.31
CA GLN A 28 -31.07 -5.10 -0.66
C GLN A 28 -30.60 -6.38 -1.35
N ALA A 29 -29.66 -6.29 -2.30
CA ALA A 29 -29.10 -7.46 -2.96
C ALA A 29 -28.37 -8.41 -1.98
N ILE A 30 -27.62 -7.85 -1.03
CA ILE A 30 -26.99 -8.67 0.02
C ILE A 30 -28.02 -9.31 0.94
N PHE A 31 -29.07 -8.59 1.31
CA PHE A 31 -30.13 -9.12 2.16
C PHE A 31 -30.77 -10.35 1.52
N GLU A 32 -31.14 -10.26 0.23
CA GLU A 32 -31.71 -11.38 -0.53
C GLU A 32 -30.76 -12.57 -0.58
N LEU A 33 -29.47 -12.35 -0.89
CA LEU A 33 -28.45 -13.41 -0.91
C LEU A 33 -28.24 -14.05 0.47
N LEU A 34 -28.28 -13.26 1.56
CA LEU A 34 -28.14 -13.79 2.91
C LEU A 34 -29.32 -14.67 3.32
N ILE A 35 -30.53 -14.33 2.87
CA ILE A 35 -31.73 -15.14 3.11
C ILE A 35 -31.67 -16.43 2.29
N GLU A 36 -31.33 -16.34 1.00
CA GLU A 36 -31.25 -17.48 0.10
C GLU A 36 -30.19 -18.51 0.53
N TYR A 37 -29.00 -18.03 0.93
CA TYR A 37 -27.85 -18.88 1.26
C TYR A 37 -27.56 -18.98 2.76
N GLN A 38 -28.54 -18.67 3.63
CA GLN A 38 -28.34 -18.64 5.08
C GLN A 38 -27.77 -19.95 5.65
N GLY A 39 -28.14 -21.10 5.07
CA GLY A 39 -27.66 -22.43 5.48
C GLY A 39 -26.23 -22.75 5.06
N ASN A 40 -25.66 -22.01 4.11
CA ASN A 40 -24.34 -22.27 3.53
C ASN A 40 -23.27 -21.30 4.06
N ILE A 41 -23.69 -20.24 4.74
CA ILE A 41 -22.81 -19.16 5.20
C ILE A 41 -22.62 -19.29 6.71
N ASN A 42 -21.35 -19.28 7.15
CA ASN A 42 -21.06 -19.15 8.58
C ASN A 42 -21.35 -17.73 9.05
N MET A 43 -22.47 -17.55 9.74
CA MET A 43 -22.91 -16.26 10.26
C MET A 43 -22.19 -15.85 11.55
N HIS A 44 -21.28 -16.68 12.08
CA HIS A 44 -20.54 -16.43 13.31
C HIS A 44 -21.42 -16.05 14.52
N GLY A 45 -22.64 -16.60 14.58
CA GLY A 45 -23.62 -16.33 15.64
C GLY A 45 -24.46 -15.05 15.45
N LEU A 46 -24.31 -14.34 14.33
CA LEU A 46 -25.12 -13.15 14.03
C LEU A 46 -26.38 -13.51 13.23
N ALA A 47 -27.50 -12.87 13.54
CA ALA A 47 -28.69 -12.90 12.71
C ALA A 47 -28.51 -12.02 11.46
N VAL A 48 -29.24 -12.34 10.38
CA VAL A 48 -29.22 -11.54 9.13
C VAL A 48 -29.49 -10.05 9.41
N ALA A 49 -30.49 -9.75 10.25
CA ALA A 49 -30.82 -8.38 10.64
C ALA A 49 -29.63 -7.64 11.30
N GLN A 50 -28.86 -8.33 12.14
CA GLN A 50 -27.68 -7.74 12.80
C GLN A 50 -26.58 -7.45 11.79
N ILE A 51 -26.33 -8.36 10.84
CA ILE A 51 -25.36 -8.13 9.76
C ILE A 51 -25.79 -6.94 8.91
N MET A 52 -27.07 -6.83 8.56
CA MET A 52 -27.57 -5.72 7.75
C MET A 52 -27.40 -4.37 8.45
N VAL A 53 -27.64 -4.29 9.76
CA VAL A 53 -27.37 -3.08 10.56
C VAL A 53 -25.89 -2.71 10.50
N LEU A 54 -24.99 -3.68 10.69
CA LEU A 54 -23.53 -3.42 10.62
C LEU A 54 -23.09 -2.94 9.23
N LEU A 55 -23.63 -3.53 8.16
CA LEU A 55 -23.34 -3.11 6.79
C LEU A 55 -23.84 -1.69 6.51
N GLN A 56 -25.05 -1.36 6.96
CA GLN A 56 -25.62 -0.02 6.82
C GLN A 56 -24.76 1.03 7.52
N GLU A 57 -24.31 0.77 8.75
CA GLU A 57 -23.42 1.66 9.48
C GLU A 57 -22.06 1.80 8.79
N CYS A 58 -21.50 0.71 8.24
CA CYS A 58 -20.26 0.78 7.46
C CYS A 58 -20.39 1.69 6.24
N LEU A 59 -21.55 1.75 5.59
CA LEU A 59 -21.79 2.61 4.42
C LEU A 59 -22.08 4.06 4.81
N ARG A 60 -22.74 4.30 5.94
CA ARG A 60 -22.99 5.65 6.48
C ARG A 60 -21.72 6.34 6.95
N CYS A 61 -20.76 5.59 7.50
CA CYS A 61 -19.49 6.13 8.01
C CYS A 61 -18.44 6.41 6.92
N THR A 62 -18.86 6.85 5.74
CA THR A 62 -17.96 7.16 4.62
C THR A 62 -17.63 8.65 4.57
N ILE A 63 -16.72 9.10 5.44
CA ILE A 63 -16.33 10.50 5.58
C ILE A 63 -14.91 10.71 5.05
N PHE A 64 -14.70 11.75 4.23
CA PHE A 64 -13.39 12.15 3.73
C PHE A 64 -13.18 13.67 3.86
N ARG A 65 -11.91 14.10 3.88
CA ARG A 65 -11.53 15.51 3.96
C ARG A 65 -10.96 15.97 2.62
N TRP A 66 -11.46 17.08 2.10
CA TRP A 66 -10.96 17.71 0.89
C TRP A 66 -10.91 19.23 1.06
N SER A 67 -9.79 19.85 0.68
CA SER A 67 -9.59 21.31 0.81
C SER A 67 -9.91 21.88 2.20
N GLY A 68 -9.60 21.13 3.26
CA GLY A 68 -9.85 21.54 4.66
C GLY A 68 -11.24 21.19 5.20
N ASN A 69 -12.21 20.90 4.35
CA ASN A 69 -13.59 20.61 4.72
C ASN A 69 -13.87 19.09 4.77
N TYR A 70 -14.81 18.69 5.63
CA TYR A 70 -15.27 17.31 5.74
C TYR A 70 -16.51 17.08 4.87
N PHE A 71 -16.52 15.97 4.16
CA PHE A 71 -17.60 15.55 3.28
C PHE A 71 -17.99 14.11 3.62
N ALA A 72 -19.30 13.84 3.61
CA ALA A 72 -19.83 12.49 3.65
C ALA A 72 -20.16 12.05 2.21
N GLN A 73 -19.72 10.87 1.82
CA GLN A 73 -20.13 10.28 0.56
C GLN A 73 -21.59 9.80 0.71
N THR A 74 -22.51 10.49 0.04
CA THR A 74 -23.95 10.20 0.11
C THR A 74 -24.38 9.08 -0.84
N ARG A 75 -23.57 8.80 -1.87
CA ARG A 75 -23.84 7.80 -2.90
C ARG A 75 -22.58 7.06 -3.30
N GLY A 76 -22.73 5.78 -3.61
CA GLY A 76 -21.67 4.93 -4.07
C GLY A 76 -20.94 4.27 -2.92
N LEU A 77 -20.00 3.43 -3.31
CA LEU A 77 -19.13 2.67 -2.44
C LEU A 77 -17.76 3.34 -2.45
N ALA A 78 -17.21 3.65 -1.27
CA ALA A 78 -15.89 4.26 -1.18
C ALA A 78 -14.81 3.32 -1.71
N MET A 79 -14.05 3.79 -2.69
CA MET A 79 -12.87 3.06 -3.17
C MET A 79 -11.85 2.90 -2.04
N GLY A 80 -11.44 1.65 -1.78
CA GLY A 80 -10.56 1.29 -0.67
C GLY A 80 -11.29 0.80 0.58
N GLN A 81 -12.62 0.91 0.65
CA GLN A 81 -13.42 0.21 1.64
C GLN A 81 -13.37 -1.29 1.36
N ARG A 82 -13.14 -2.11 2.39
CA ARG A 82 -12.99 -3.58 2.23
C ARG A 82 -14.25 -4.27 1.73
N LEU A 83 -15.42 -3.73 2.07
CA LEU A 83 -16.73 -4.27 1.70
C LEU A 83 -17.17 -3.84 0.28
N ALA A 84 -16.58 -2.78 -0.28
CA ALA A 84 -17.03 -2.22 -1.54
C ALA A 84 -17.01 -3.24 -2.69
N PRO A 85 -15.97 -4.08 -2.90
CA PRO A 85 -15.98 -5.07 -3.98
C PRO A 85 -17.13 -6.08 -3.84
N THR A 86 -17.37 -6.59 -2.63
CA THR A 86 -18.45 -7.56 -2.37
C THR A 86 -19.82 -6.95 -2.63
N LEU A 87 -20.05 -5.72 -2.14
CA LEU A 87 -21.29 -4.99 -2.36
C LEU A 87 -21.52 -4.67 -3.83
N ALA A 88 -20.46 -4.29 -4.56
CA ALA A 88 -20.54 -4.06 -6.00
C ALA A 88 -20.89 -5.34 -6.75
N ILE A 89 -20.30 -6.48 -6.40
CA ILE A 89 -20.60 -7.77 -7.04
C ILE A 89 -22.07 -8.18 -6.82
N ALA A 90 -22.57 -8.09 -5.59
CA ALA A 90 -23.96 -8.41 -5.26
C ALA A 90 -24.95 -7.44 -5.93
N PHE A 91 -24.63 -6.15 -5.97
CA PHE A 91 -25.46 -5.20 -6.71
C PHE A 91 -25.48 -5.53 -8.22
N MET A 92 -24.33 -5.84 -8.80
CA MET A 92 -24.23 -6.17 -10.23
C MET A 92 -24.92 -7.48 -10.59
N SER A 93 -25.03 -8.46 -9.66
CA SER A 93 -25.77 -9.69 -9.94
C SER A 93 -27.26 -9.43 -10.22
N ARG A 94 -27.83 -8.37 -9.64
CA ARG A 94 -29.20 -7.93 -9.97
C ARG A 94 -29.29 -7.22 -11.31
N ILE A 95 -28.28 -6.43 -11.65
CA ILE A 95 -28.22 -5.71 -12.94
C ILE A 95 -28.07 -6.70 -14.11
N GLU A 96 -27.32 -7.78 -13.93
CA GLU A 96 -27.09 -8.76 -14.99
C GLU A 96 -28.17 -9.84 -15.11
N ALA A 97 -29.02 -10.03 -14.08
CA ALA A 97 -30.02 -11.10 -14.07
C ALA A 97 -30.92 -11.16 -15.32
N PRO A 98 -31.50 -10.05 -15.84
CA PRO A 98 -32.32 -10.10 -17.05
C PRO A 98 -31.54 -10.49 -18.32
N VAL A 99 -30.23 -10.22 -18.36
CA VAL A 99 -29.38 -10.64 -19.48
C VAL A 99 -29.07 -12.12 -19.40
N LEU A 100 -28.89 -12.64 -18.19
CA LEU A 100 -28.68 -14.08 -17.99
C LEU A 100 -29.93 -14.88 -18.41
N GLU A 101 -31.13 -14.31 -18.26
CA GLU A 101 -32.38 -14.91 -18.75
C GLU A 101 -32.46 -14.99 -20.28
N LEU A 102 -31.82 -14.05 -21.00
CA LEU A 102 -31.68 -14.13 -22.47
C LEU A 102 -30.76 -15.27 -22.93
N CYS A 103 -30.03 -15.91 -22.01
CA CYS A 103 -29.17 -17.05 -22.28
C CYS A 103 -28.13 -16.80 -23.40
N PRO A 104 -27.30 -15.73 -23.31
CA PRO A 104 -26.19 -15.56 -24.24
C PRO A 104 -25.26 -16.79 -24.21
N LEU A 105 -24.62 -17.09 -25.34
CA LEU A 105 -23.71 -18.24 -25.47
C LEU A 105 -22.60 -18.23 -24.39
N LEU A 106 -22.16 -17.04 -24.00
CA LEU A 106 -21.28 -16.84 -22.85
C LEU A 106 -21.52 -15.45 -22.25
N TYR A 107 -21.62 -15.39 -20.92
CA TYR A 107 -21.53 -14.16 -20.16
C TYR A 107 -20.55 -14.34 -19.01
N CYS A 108 -19.47 -13.57 -19.02
CA CYS A 108 -18.45 -13.58 -17.97
C CYS A 108 -18.24 -12.16 -17.47
N ARG A 109 -18.17 -11.96 -16.16
CA ARG A 109 -17.86 -10.66 -15.56
C ARG A 109 -16.74 -10.75 -14.54
N TYR A 110 -15.80 -9.83 -14.62
CA TYR A 110 -14.78 -9.58 -13.62
C TYR A 110 -14.94 -8.15 -13.10
N ILE A 111 -15.65 -8.00 -11.98
CA ILE A 111 -16.00 -6.70 -11.39
C ILE A 111 -16.79 -5.83 -12.39
N ASP A 112 -16.11 -4.95 -13.12
CA ASP A 112 -16.60 -3.97 -14.09
C ASP A 112 -16.41 -4.40 -15.54
N ASP A 113 -15.42 -5.26 -15.84
CA ASP A 113 -15.17 -5.79 -17.18
C ASP A 113 -16.09 -7.02 -17.46
N CYS A 114 -16.92 -6.97 -18.49
CA CYS A 114 -17.76 -8.06 -18.98
C CYS A 114 -17.27 -8.56 -20.35
N PHE A 115 -17.40 -9.86 -20.58
CA PHE A 115 -17.14 -10.52 -21.86
C PHE A 115 -18.38 -11.30 -22.26
N VAL A 116 -18.96 -10.92 -23.40
CA VAL A 116 -20.25 -11.46 -23.86
C VAL A 116 -20.07 -12.09 -25.23
N VAL A 117 -20.69 -13.25 -25.41
CA VAL A 117 -20.78 -13.94 -26.70
C VAL A 117 -22.24 -14.25 -26.97
N CYS A 118 -22.73 -13.83 -28.14
CA CYS A 118 -24.09 -14.09 -28.61
C CYS A 118 -24.06 -14.76 -29.99
N THR A 119 -25.19 -15.31 -30.42
CA THR A 119 -25.33 -15.94 -31.74
C THR A 119 -25.39 -14.88 -32.82
N THR A 120 -26.13 -13.80 -32.58
CA THR A 120 -26.31 -12.71 -33.55
C THR A 120 -25.97 -11.34 -32.96
N GLN A 121 -25.84 -10.33 -33.82
CA GLN A 121 -25.58 -8.96 -33.39
C GLN A 121 -26.82 -8.36 -32.72
N GLU A 122 -28.03 -8.76 -33.14
CA GLU A 122 -29.29 -8.33 -32.56
C GLU A 122 -29.42 -8.80 -31.10
N GLU A 123 -29.07 -10.06 -30.81
CA GLU A 123 -29.03 -10.57 -29.43
C GLU A 123 -28.00 -9.80 -28.57
N MET A 124 -26.84 -9.51 -29.14
CA MET A 124 -25.79 -8.72 -28.47
C MET A 124 -26.26 -7.29 -28.15
N ASP A 125 -26.92 -6.65 -29.11
CA ASP A 125 -27.47 -5.30 -28.97
C ASP A 125 -28.59 -5.27 -27.92
N MET A 126 -29.49 -6.27 -27.93
CA MET A 126 -30.50 -6.45 -26.88
C MET A 126 -29.89 -6.60 -25.49
N CYS A 127 -28.84 -7.42 -25.35
CA CYS A 127 -28.12 -7.57 -24.07
C CYS A 127 -27.56 -6.22 -23.61
N PHE A 128 -26.93 -5.47 -24.50
CA PHE A 128 -26.34 -4.17 -24.20
C PHE A 128 -27.39 -3.12 -23.79
N GLU A 129 -28.52 -3.08 -24.49
CA GLU A 129 -29.64 -2.18 -24.18
C GLU A 129 -30.28 -2.53 -22.84
N LEU A 130 -30.55 -3.82 -22.58
CA LEU A 130 -31.11 -4.27 -21.31
C LEU A 130 -30.23 -3.86 -20.13
N LEU A 131 -28.91 -4.06 -20.21
CA LEU A 131 -27.97 -3.66 -19.15
C LEU A 131 -28.04 -2.15 -18.87
N ASN A 132 -28.07 -1.33 -19.91
CA ASN A 132 -28.11 0.13 -19.79
C ASN A 132 -29.48 0.65 -19.31
N ASN A 133 -30.53 -0.15 -19.41
CA ASN A 133 -31.88 0.18 -18.97
C ASN A 133 -32.19 -0.27 -17.52
N GLN A 134 -31.36 -1.11 -16.91
CA GLN A 134 -31.58 -1.57 -15.52
C GLN A 134 -31.42 -0.49 -14.46
N SER A 135 -30.67 0.57 -14.77
CA SER A 135 -30.38 1.63 -13.81
C SER A 135 -30.19 2.98 -14.51
N GLU A 136 -30.66 4.03 -13.85
CA GLU A 136 -30.40 5.41 -14.26
C GLU A 136 -28.90 5.74 -14.25
N HIS A 137 -28.12 5.20 -13.30
CA HIS A 137 -26.75 5.64 -13.03
C HIS A 137 -25.66 4.64 -13.41
N ILE A 138 -26.02 3.37 -13.58
CA ILE A 138 -25.08 2.35 -14.05
C ILE A 138 -25.20 2.30 -15.56
N LYS A 139 -24.11 2.63 -16.24
CA LYS A 139 -24.02 2.62 -17.70
C LYS A 139 -22.84 1.77 -18.13
N PHE A 140 -23.04 1.08 -19.23
CA PHE A 140 -22.05 0.21 -19.83
C PHE A 140 -21.56 0.86 -21.12
N THR A 141 -20.25 0.87 -21.30
CA THR A 141 -19.63 1.11 -22.60
C THR A 141 -19.36 -0.23 -23.27
N ARG A 142 -19.31 -0.25 -24.61
CA ARG A 142 -19.00 -1.47 -25.38
C ARG A 142 -17.77 -1.27 -26.24
N GLU A 143 -16.93 -2.30 -26.30
CA GLU A 143 -15.80 -2.40 -27.21
C GLU A 143 -16.02 -3.58 -28.17
N LYS A 144 -15.93 -3.28 -29.47
CA LYS A 144 -16.00 -4.28 -30.54
C LYS A 144 -14.60 -4.73 -30.96
N PRO A 145 -14.43 -5.95 -31.49
CA PRO A 145 -13.15 -6.43 -31.99
C PRO A 145 -12.56 -5.48 -33.04
N LYS A 146 -11.27 -5.16 -32.93
CA LYS A 146 -10.52 -4.38 -33.93
C LYS A 146 -9.47 -5.26 -34.56
N ASN A 147 -9.48 -5.37 -35.89
CA ASN A 147 -8.65 -6.34 -36.63
C ASN A 147 -8.83 -7.77 -36.07
N ASP A 148 -10.07 -8.14 -35.78
CA ASP A 148 -10.47 -9.40 -35.15
C ASP A 148 -9.94 -9.68 -33.74
N TRP A 149 -9.32 -8.69 -33.07
CA TRP A 149 -8.86 -8.81 -31.69
C TRP A 149 -9.72 -7.98 -30.75
N LEU A 150 -10.23 -8.63 -29.70
CA LEU A 150 -10.96 -7.97 -28.62
C LEU A 150 -10.10 -7.90 -27.36
N PRO A 151 -9.82 -6.70 -26.83
CA PRO A 151 -9.23 -6.55 -25.50
C PRO A 151 -10.16 -7.03 -24.39
N PHE A 152 -9.64 -7.85 -23.48
CA PHE A 152 -10.33 -8.22 -22.25
C PHE A 152 -9.31 -8.46 -21.13
N LEU A 153 -9.45 -7.75 -20.00
CA LEU A 153 -8.48 -7.77 -18.91
C LEU A 153 -7.03 -7.49 -19.38
N ASN A 154 -6.13 -8.47 -19.21
CA ASN A 154 -4.73 -8.40 -19.60
C ASN A 154 -4.41 -9.20 -20.87
N VAL A 155 -5.43 -9.58 -21.66
CA VAL A 155 -5.27 -10.32 -22.92
C VAL A 155 -6.03 -9.66 -24.07
N GLN A 156 -5.61 -9.98 -25.28
CA GLN A 156 -6.41 -9.83 -26.48
C GLN A 156 -6.89 -11.22 -26.91
N VAL A 157 -8.16 -11.32 -27.27
CA VAL A 157 -8.82 -12.56 -27.66
C VAL A 157 -9.22 -12.45 -29.13
N HIS A 158 -8.85 -13.45 -29.91
CA HIS A 158 -9.28 -13.65 -31.29
C HIS A 158 -10.01 -14.99 -31.36
N ILE A 159 -11.24 -14.98 -31.88
CA ILE A 159 -12.08 -16.17 -32.01
C ILE A 159 -12.27 -16.42 -33.51
N ARG A 160 -11.80 -17.57 -33.99
CA ARG A 160 -11.93 -17.97 -35.41
C ARG A 160 -12.21 -19.47 -35.52
N GLY A 161 -13.29 -19.84 -36.21
CA GLY A 161 -13.64 -21.24 -36.48
C GLY A 161 -13.73 -22.10 -35.22
N GLY A 162 -14.26 -21.55 -34.12
CA GLY A 162 -14.36 -22.22 -32.82
C GLY A 162 -13.06 -22.35 -32.02
N SER A 163 -11.93 -21.90 -32.55
CA SER A 163 -10.65 -21.83 -31.84
C SER A 163 -10.43 -20.45 -31.24
N ARG A 164 -9.94 -20.42 -29.99
CA ARG A 164 -9.58 -19.19 -29.27
C ARG A 164 -8.07 -19.00 -29.29
N VAL A 165 -7.62 -17.90 -29.88
CA VAL A 165 -6.22 -17.47 -29.82
C VAL A 165 -6.14 -16.28 -28.88
N THR A 166 -5.27 -16.36 -27.88
CA THR A 166 -5.03 -15.26 -26.95
C THR A 166 -3.59 -14.79 -27.03
N LYS A 167 -3.39 -13.49 -26.78
CA LYS A 167 -2.07 -12.90 -26.62
C LYS A 167 -2.05 -11.90 -25.46
N TRP A 168 -0.87 -11.67 -24.87
CA TRP A 168 -0.74 -10.74 -23.75
C TRP A 168 -0.96 -9.30 -24.23
N TYR A 169 -1.79 -8.56 -23.51
CA TYR A 169 -2.20 -7.22 -23.89
C TYR A 169 -1.96 -6.20 -22.76
N ARG A 170 -1.62 -4.98 -23.16
CA ARG A 170 -1.48 -3.81 -22.28
C ARG A 170 -2.35 -2.70 -22.82
N LYS A 171 -3.34 -2.25 -22.03
CA LYS A 171 -4.19 -1.10 -22.36
C LYS A 171 -3.28 0.12 -22.71
N PRO A 172 -3.61 0.96 -23.71
CA PRO A 172 -2.75 2.07 -24.16
C PRO A 172 -2.40 3.06 -23.05
N ASN A 173 -3.32 3.26 -22.10
CA ASN A 173 -3.13 4.16 -20.96
C ASN A 173 -2.18 3.59 -19.89
N ASN A 174 -1.74 2.34 -20.05
CA ASN A 174 -0.84 1.69 -19.13
C ASN A 174 0.59 2.17 -19.36
N LYS A 175 1.14 2.89 -18.38
CA LYS A 175 2.54 3.38 -18.43
C LYS A 175 3.58 2.27 -18.34
N ASN A 176 3.17 1.02 -18.12
CA ASN A 176 4.05 -0.15 -17.98
C ASN A 176 5.15 0.04 -16.91
N ILE A 177 4.82 0.78 -15.85
CA ILE A 177 5.72 1.02 -14.72
C ILE A 177 5.67 -0.22 -13.83
N ILE A 178 6.83 -0.84 -13.63
CA ILE A 178 7.04 -1.89 -12.62
C ILE A 178 8.06 -1.39 -11.60
N VAL A 179 8.37 -2.21 -10.59
CA VAL A 179 9.44 -1.91 -9.64
C VAL A 179 10.74 -1.71 -10.43
N HIS A 180 11.27 -0.47 -10.46
CA HIS A 180 12.47 -0.14 -11.21
C HIS A 180 13.70 -0.89 -10.68
N CYS A 181 14.65 -1.25 -11.54
CA CYS A 181 15.82 -2.07 -11.15
C CYS A 181 16.69 -1.41 -10.05
N ARG A 182 16.75 -0.07 -10.06
CA ARG A 182 17.48 0.78 -9.10
C ARG A 182 16.69 1.09 -7.82
N SER A 183 15.47 0.58 -7.68
CA SER A 183 14.69 0.84 -6.47
C SER A 183 15.29 0.14 -5.25
N ALA A 184 15.08 0.73 -4.07
CA ALA A 184 15.48 0.23 -2.76
C ALA A 184 14.57 -0.93 -2.29
N HIS A 185 14.47 -1.96 -3.12
CA HIS A 185 13.80 -3.22 -2.81
C HIS A 185 14.83 -4.35 -2.85
N PRO A 186 14.62 -5.43 -2.07
CA PRO A 186 15.45 -6.63 -2.16
C PRO A 186 15.56 -7.15 -3.59
N GLN A 187 16.75 -7.60 -4.00
CA GLN A 187 16.96 -8.08 -5.36
C GLN A 187 16.05 -9.26 -5.72
N GLN A 188 15.71 -10.10 -4.74
CA GLN A 188 14.76 -11.20 -4.92
C GLN A 188 13.36 -10.71 -5.30
N MET A 189 12.89 -9.61 -4.70
CA MET A 189 11.56 -9.03 -5.00
C MET A 189 11.54 -8.47 -6.43
N LYS A 190 12.56 -7.69 -6.80
CA LYS A 190 12.72 -7.15 -8.16
C LYS A 190 12.73 -8.26 -9.22
N ARG A 191 13.51 -9.32 -8.99
CA ARG A 191 13.53 -10.51 -9.86
C ARG A 191 12.19 -11.22 -9.93
N ALA A 192 11.47 -11.35 -8.81
CA ALA A 192 10.18 -12.02 -8.77
C ALA A 192 9.11 -11.26 -9.59
N VAL A 193 9.08 -9.93 -9.49
CA VAL A 193 8.18 -9.08 -10.29
C VAL A 193 8.42 -9.30 -11.78
N VAL A 194 9.67 -9.19 -12.24
CA VAL A 194 10.03 -9.38 -13.65
C VAL A 194 9.76 -10.82 -14.10
N LYS A 195 10.13 -11.81 -13.30
CA LYS A 195 9.87 -13.23 -13.61
C LYS A 195 8.38 -13.51 -13.78
N ASN A 196 7.54 -12.98 -12.87
CA ASN A 196 6.10 -13.16 -12.95
C ASN A 196 5.51 -12.48 -14.19
N MET A 197 6.04 -11.32 -14.59
CA MET A 197 5.62 -10.63 -15.82
C MET A 197 5.93 -11.49 -17.06
N PHE A 198 7.16 -11.98 -17.20
CA PHE A 198 7.53 -12.87 -18.33
C PHE A 198 6.72 -14.17 -18.34
N ARG A 199 6.51 -14.77 -17.16
CA ARG A 199 5.68 -15.96 -17.02
C ARG A 199 4.25 -15.68 -17.48
N THR A 200 3.65 -14.59 -17.01
CA THR A 200 2.28 -14.18 -17.41
C THR A 200 2.22 -13.98 -18.92
N ALA A 201 3.17 -13.23 -19.49
CA ALA A 201 3.22 -12.98 -20.93
C ALA A 201 3.30 -14.27 -21.77
N ALA A 202 3.95 -15.32 -21.25
CA ALA A 202 4.04 -16.61 -21.93
C ALA A 202 2.81 -17.51 -21.69
N GLU A 203 2.29 -17.58 -20.46
CA GLU A 203 1.22 -18.49 -20.05
C GLU A 203 -0.16 -18.07 -20.57
N VAL A 204 -0.41 -16.77 -20.78
CA VAL A 204 -1.70 -16.29 -21.28
C VAL A 204 -1.84 -16.38 -22.80
N CYS A 205 -0.82 -16.86 -23.50
CA CYS A 205 -0.82 -16.97 -24.96
C CYS A 205 -1.18 -18.38 -25.43
N SER A 206 -2.09 -18.50 -26.41
CA SER A 206 -2.43 -19.79 -27.00
C SER A 206 -1.42 -20.23 -28.07
N GLY A 207 -0.93 -19.31 -28.90
CA GLY A 207 -0.08 -19.62 -30.07
C GLY A 207 1.41 -19.28 -29.88
N GLU A 208 2.26 -19.89 -30.71
CA GLU A 208 3.71 -19.63 -30.68
C GLU A 208 4.07 -18.21 -31.13
N ALA A 209 3.40 -17.70 -32.17
CA ALA A 209 3.65 -16.37 -32.72
C ALA A 209 3.26 -15.29 -31.70
N GLU A 210 2.08 -15.41 -31.12
CA GLU A 210 1.53 -14.54 -30.08
C GLU A 210 2.40 -14.54 -28.83
N ARG A 211 2.92 -15.70 -28.44
CA ARG A 211 3.86 -15.84 -27.33
C ARG A 211 5.18 -15.14 -27.63
N LYS A 212 5.71 -15.22 -28.86
CA LYS A 212 6.92 -14.49 -29.27
C LYS A 212 6.70 -12.97 -29.21
N GLU A 213 5.58 -12.47 -29.74
CA GLU A 213 5.16 -11.06 -29.66
C GLU A 213 5.05 -10.59 -28.20
N SER A 214 4.34 -11.36 -27.37
CA SER A 214 4.11 -11.05 -25.95
C SER A 214 5.41 -11.04 -25.13
N ILE A 215 6.32 -11.98 -25.41
CA ILE A 215 7.66 -11.98 -24.80
C ILE A 215 8.45 -10.76 -25.26
N ALA A 216 8.41 -10.39 -26.54
CA ALA A 216 9.10 -9.19 -27.04
C ALA A 216 8.60 -7.92 -26.34
N LEU A 217 7.28 -7.79 -26.14
CA LEU A 217 6.68 -6.72 -25.35
C LEU A 217 7.18 -6.74 -23.90
N ALA A 218 7.22 -7.92 -23.25
CA ALA A 218 7.75 -8.06 -21.89
C ALA A 218 9.23 -7.65 -21.79
N LYS A 219 10.04 -7.98 -22.81
CA LYS A 219 11.43 -7.54 -22.91
C LYS A 219 11.53 -6.01 -22.99
N HIS A 220 10.70 -5.38 -23.82
CA HIS A 220 10.66 -3.93 -23.95
C HIS A 220 10.28 -3.26 -22.61
N ILE A 221 9.24 -3.74 -21.94
CA ILE A 221 8.81 -3.23 -20.62
C ILE A 221 9.91 -3.41 -19.56
N ALA A 222 10.58 -4.56 -19.53
CA ALA A 222 11.68 -4.79 -18.61
C ALA A 222 12.85 -3.83 -18.88
N ALA A 223 13.21 -3.62 -20.16
CA ALA A 223 14.26 -2.70 -20.55
C ALA A 223 13.94 -1.24 -20.16
N SER A 224 12.71 -0.78 -20.38
CA SER A 224 12.28 0.58 -19.99
C SER A 224 12.28 0.82 -18.48
N ASN A 225 12.21 -0.24 -17.67
CA ASN A 225 12.32 -0.19 -16.22
C ASN A 225 13.76 -0.49 -15.70
N GLY A 226 14.75 -0.43 -16.60
CA GLY A 226 16.18 -0.52 -16.30
C GLY A 226 16.73 -1.95 -16.15
N TYR A 227 15.95 -2.98 -16.46
CA TYR A 227 16.43 -4.37 -16.41
C TYR A 227 17.24 -4.71 -17.66
N LYS A 228 18.40 -5.35 -17.48
CA LYS A 228 19.21 -5.86 -18.59
C LYS A 228 18.57 -7.14 -19.14
N VAL A 229 17.98 -7.05 -20.32
CA VAL A 229 17.33 -8.17 -21.01
C VAL A 229 18.24 -8.64 -22.14
N GLY A 230 19.21 -9.50 -21.84
CA GLY A 230 20.16 -9.96 -22.88
C GLY A 230 21.50 -10.52 -22.40
N GLY A 231 21.74 -10.63 -21.09
CA GLY A 231 22.94 -11.30 -20.60
C GLY A 231 22.72 -12.80 -20.48
N SER A 232 23.41 -13.57 -21.33
CA SER A 232 23.67 -15.01 -21.17
C SER A 232 24.39 -15.30 -19.85
N ASN A 233 23.70 -15.17 -18.73
CA ASN A 233 24.00 -15.92 -17.50
C ASN A 233 22.87 -16.92 -17.24
N ALA A 234 22.32 -17.46 -18.33
CA ALA A 234 21.71 -18.78 -18.35
C ALA A 234 22.81 -19.84 -18.13
N ARG A 235 23.47 -19.81 -16.96
CA ARG A 235 23.66 -21.08 -16.28
C ARG A 235 22.26 -21.54 -15.98
N SER A 236 21.77 -22.41 -16.86
CA SER A 236 20.73 -23.37 -16.58
C SER A 236 21.09 -24.07 -15.26
N ARG A 237 20.76 -23.43 -14.13
CA ARG A 237 20.39 -24.19 -12.96
C ARG A 237 19.12 -24.85 -13.44
N ARG A 238 19.27 -26.12 -13.83
CA ARG A 238 18.18 -27.10 -13.99
C ARG A 238 17.01 -26.62 -13.16
N LEU A 239 15.83 -26.57 -13.76
CA LEU A 239 14.57 -26.59 -13.05
C LEU A 239 14.68 -27.71 -12.03
N GLN A 240 15.15 -27.40 -10.82
CA GLN A 240 14.90 -28.26 -9.69
C GLN A 240 13.39 -28.23 -9.62
N ALA A 241 12.80 -29.41 -9.87
CA ALA A 241 11.42 -29.69 -9.49
C ALA A 241 11.15 -28.98 -8.17
N PRO A 242 9.99 -28.32 -8.00
CA PRO A 242 9.69 -27.57 -6.79
C PRO A 242 10.08 -28.48 -5.63
N ARG A 243 11.16 -28.11 -4.90
CA ARG A 243 11.54 -28.81 -3.68
C ARG A 243 10.22 -28.94 -2.93
N SER A 244 9.83 -30.18 -2.63
CA SER A 244 8.59 -30.48 -1.94
C SER A 244 8.41 -29.38 -0.91
N LYS A 245 7.36 -28.56 -1.08
CA LYS A 245 7.04 -27.56 -0.07
C LYS A 245 6.71 -28.41 1.13
N SER A 246 7.69 -28.63 1.99
CA SER A 246 7.42 -29.05 3.36
C SER A 246 6.33 -28.10 3.85
N PRO A 247 5.32 -28.63 4.58
CA PRO A 247 4.20 -27.82 5.02
C PRO A 247 4.78 -26.56 5.63
N LYS A 248 4.33 -25.39 5.15
CA LYS A 248 4.79 -24.10 5.66
C LYS A 248 4.51 -24.13 7.16
N LYS A 249 5.52 -24.45 7.97
CA LYS A 249 5.47 -24.17 9.40
C LYS A 249 5.16 -22.69 9.51
N ASP A 250 4.19 -22.32 10.33
CA ASP A 250 3.83 -20.93 10.61
C ASP A 250 5.02 -20.23 11.27
N LYS A 251 5.98 -19.80 10.45
CA LYS A 251 7.14 -19.06 10.91
C LYS A 251 6.71 -17.66 11.29
N ILE A 252 7.20 -17.19 12.43
CA ILE A 252 6.95 -15.85 12.92
C ILE A 252 7.64 -14.84 11.99
N PRO A 253 6.93 -13.84 11.44
CA PRO A 253 7.53 -12.84 10.57
C PRO A 253 8.35 -11.83 11.39
N PHE A 254 9.66 -11.81 11.19
CA PHE A 254 10.56 -10.80 11.74
C PHE A 254 10.78 -9.70 10.69
N LYS A 255 10.07 -8.59 10.87
CA LYS A 255 10.03 -7.47 9.93
C LYS A 255 11.16 -6.49 10.19
N LEU A 256 11.91 -6.14 9.16
CA LEU A 256 13.05 -5.23 9.25
C LEU A 256 13.04 -4.24 8.09
N PRO A 257 13.44 -2.97 8.29
CA PRO A 257 13.69 -2.06 7.20
C PRO A 257 14.74 -2.62 6.24
N PHE A 258 14.46 -2.56 4.94
CA PHE A 258 15.42 -2.95 3.93
C PHE A 258 16.51 -1.88 3.80
N VAL A 259 17.73 -2.24 4.17
CA VAL A 259 18.93 -1.40 3.99
C VAL A 259 19.67 -1.83 2.72
N SER A 260 20.11 -3.08 2.67
CA SER A 260 20.75 -3.69 1.50
C SER A 260 20.59 -5.21 1.49
N ASP A 261 20.86 -5.85 0.35
CA ASP A 261 20.86 -7.31 0.24
C ASP A 261 21.96 -7.96 1.12
N GLU A 262 23.10 -7.28 1.31
CA GLU A 262 24.22 -7.72 2.15
C GLU A 262 23.81 -7.76 3.62
N VAL A 263 23.21 -6.68 4.13
CA VAL A 263 22.70 -6.59 5.51
C VAL A 263 21.64 -7.66 5.75
N SER A 264 20.67 -7.77 4.84
CA SER A 264 19.59 -8.76 4.93
C SER A 264 20.15 -10.19 4.92
N THR A 265 21.22 -10.45 4.16
CA THR A 265 21.91 -11.75 4.12
C THR A 265 22.69 -12.03 5.41
N ALA A 266 23.35 -11.02 5.98
CA ALA A 266 24.06 -11.12 7.25
C ALA A 266 23.09 -11.49 8.39
N ILE A 267 21.94 -10.82 8.47
CA ILE A 267 20.90 -11.10 9.47
C ILE A 267 20.37 -12.54 9.34
N ARG A 268 20.05 -12.97 8.11
CA ARG A 268 19.65 -14.37 7.85
C ARG A 268 20.75 -15.38 8.22
N ARG A 269 22.02 -15.01 8.10
CA ARG A 269 23.16 -15.86 8.52
C ARG A 269 23.23 -15.93 10.05
N CYS A 270 23.01 -14.82 10.76
CA CYS A 270 22.94 -14.81 12.22
C CYS A 270 21.82 -15.70 12.73
N LEU A 271 20.59 -15.59 12.19
CA LEU A 271 19.47 -16.45 12.59
C LEU A 271 19.74 -17.94 12.37
N ARG A 272 20.43 -18.30 11.29
CA ARG A 272 20.87 -19.68 11.06
C ARG A 272 21.92 -20.15 12.06
N LYS A 273 22.88 -19.29 12.43
CA LYS A 273 23.91 -19.62 13.44
C LYS A 273 23.30 -19.93 14.81
N VAL A 274 22.19 -19.27 15.15
CA VAL A 274 21.47 -19.50 16.42
C VAL A 274 20.29 -20.48 16.28
N ASN A 275 20.18 -21.21 15.16
CA ASN A 275 19.12 -22.19 14.88
C ASN A 275 17.68 -21.65 14.94
N LEU A 276 17.48 -20.35 14.72
CA LEU A 276 16.16 -19.71 14.70
C LEU A 276 15.52 -19.66 13.30
N ASP A 277 16.21 -20.09 12.26
CA ASP A 277 15.73 -20.04 10.88
C ASP A 277 14.54 -20.99 10.62
N SER A 278 14.32 -21.98 11.49
CA SER A 278 13.15 -22.86 11.47
C SER A 278 11.88 -22.22 12.06
N LEU A 279 12.04 -21.21 12.94
CA LEU A 279 10.97 -20.54 13.67
C LEU A 279 10.63 -19.17 13.09
N VAL A 280 11.62 -18.46 12.53
CA VAL A 280 11.49 -17.07 12.12
C VAL A 280 11.72 -16.91 10.62
N THR A 281 10.93 -16.04 9.97
CA THR A 281 11.16 -15.58 8.61
C THR A 281 11.49 -14.10 8.58
N VAL A 282 12.66 -13.75 8.05
CA VAL A 282 13.04 -12.34 7.82
C VAL A 282 12.21 -11.78 6.67
N VAL A 283 11.50 -10.70 6.95
CA VAL A 283 10.69 -9.94 5.98
C VAL A 283 11.28 -8.54 5.85
N ASP A 284 11.97 -8.30 4.75
CA ASP A 284 12.53 -6.98 4.43
C ASP A 284 11.42 -6.04 3.97
N GLN A 285 11.28 -4.90 4.65
CA GLN A 285 10.30 -3.85 4.36
C GLN A 285 10.99 -2.73 3.57
N PRO A 286 10.63 -2.53 2.29
CA PRO A 286 11.11 -1.39 1.53
C PRO A 286 10.80 -0.06 2.23
N PRO A 287 11.62 0.98 2.02
CA PRO A 287 11.37 2.29 2.60
C PRO A 287 10.02 2.86 2.14
N ASP A 288 9.46 3.76 2.94
CA ASP A 288 8.20 4.41 2.61
C ASP A 288 8.30 5.15 1.27
N ASN A 289 7.32 4.95 0.41
CA ASN A 289 7.25 5.64 -0.87
C ASN A 289 6.92 7.13 -0.67
N LEU A 290 7.17 7.94 -1.71
CA LEU A 290 6.86 9.38 -1.70
C LEU A 290 5.41 9.66 -1.31
N LYS A 291 4.45 8.80 -1.72
CA LYS A 291 3.05 8.96 -1.30
C LYS A 291 2.93 8.89 0.24
N ARG A 292 3.53 7.92 0.91
CA ARG A 292 3.50 7.86 2.39
C ARG A 292 4.27 8.99 3.06
N GLN A 293 5.38 9.41 2.48
CA GLN A 293 6.19 10.49 3.03
C GLN A 293 5.51 11.86 2.88
N LEU A 294 4.83 12.10 1.75
CA LEU A 294 4.25 13.39 1.39
C LEU A 294 2.76 13.49 1.73
N VAL A 295 2.00 12.40 1.65
CA VAL A 295 0.56 12.40 1.98
C VAL A 295 0.38 12.26 3.48
N ARG A 296 0.28 13.40 4.15
CA ARG A 296 -0.15 13.53 5.55
C ARG A 296 -1.68 13.63 5.60
N ASN A 297 -2.38 12.55 5.25
CA ASN A 297 -3.83 12.45 5.44
C ASN A 297 -4.14 11.89 6.83
N ARG A 298 -3.58 12.48 7.90
CA ARG A 298 -3.98 12.09 9.25
C ARG A 298 -5.23 12.89 9.59
N LEU A 299 -6.33 12.16 9.83
CA LEU A 299 -7.59 12.69 10.39
C LEU A 299 -7.37 13.55 11.66
N TYR A 300 -6.23 13.38 12.33
CA TYR A 300 -5.86 14.04 13.57
C TYR A 300 -4.64 14.96 13.44
N ASP A 301 -4.34 15.49 12.26
CA ASP A 301 -3.30 16.54 12.17
C ASP A 301 -3.71 17.72 13.05
N ARG A 302 -3.10 17.77 14.24
CA ARG A 302 -3.39 18.75 15.27
C ARG A 302 -2.77 20.06 14.81
N PHE A 303 -3.57 21.11 14.72
CA PHE A 303 -3.05 22.46 14.53
C PHE A 303 -2.21 22.83 15.76
N CYS A 304 -1.09 23.52 15.52
CA CYS A 304 -0.28 24.04 16.61
C CYS A 304 -1.01 25.24 17.23
N SER A 305 -1.52 25.08 18.45
CA SER A 305 -2.08 26.18 19.24
C SER A 305 -1.04 26.87 20.14
N THR A 306 0.24 26.48 20.05
CA THR A 306 1.30 27.04 20.89
C THR A 306 1.70 28.44 20.38
N PRO A 307 1.50 29.52 21.16
CA PRO A 307 1.93 30.87 20.77
C PRO A 307 3.45 30.93 20.63
N GLY A 308 3.96 31.56 19.56
CA GLY A 308 5.41 31.72 19.34
C GLY A 308 6.16 30.41 19.13
N CYS A 309 5.51 29.37 18.58
CA CYS A 309 6.14 28.07 18.35
C CYS A 309 7.37 28.19 17.45
N ILE A 310 8.53 27.76 17.95
CA ILE A 310 9.82 27.83 17.23
C ILE A 310 9.82 27.05 15.90
N PHE A 311 8.93 26.06 15.76
CA PHE A 311 8.75 25.28 14.54
C PHE A 311 7.66 25.83 13.62
N CYS A 312 6.69 26.57 14.17
CA CYS A 312 5.50 27.02 13.45
C CYS A 312 5.28 28.51 13.74
N PRO A 313 6.07 29.41 13.12
CA PRO A 313 6.00 30.85 13.41
C PRO A 313 4.60 31.42 13.21
N ASN A 314 3.81 30.84 12.30
CA ASN A 314 2.45 31.28 11.98
C ASN A 314 1.36 30.26 12.36
N GLY A 315 1.65 29.29 13.26
CA GLY A 315 0.68 28.27 13.71
C GLY A 315 0.24 27.23 12.68
N LYS A 316 0.65 27.38 11.41
CA LYS A 316 0.39 26.38 10.34
C LYS A 316 1.36 25.20 10.47
N GLY A 317 0.78 24.00 10.49
CA GLY A 317 1.42 22.76 10.90
C GLY A 317 2.50 22.25 9.96
N GLY A 318 3.43 21.50 10.56
CA GLY A 318 4.41 20.67 9.89
C GLY A 318 4.77 19.52 10.82
N ASP A 319 5.69 19.74 11.76
CA ASP A 319 6.24 18.63 12.57
C ASP A 319 6.16 18.86 14.09
N CYS A 320 5.75 20.05 14.54
CA CYS A 320 5.79 20.41 15.96
C CYS A 320 4.78 19.64 16.83
N MET A 321 3.67 19.16 16.26
CA MET A 321 2.67 18.36 16.96
C MET A 321 2.96 16.86 16.90
N GLY A 322 4.06 16.45 16.26
CA GLY A 322 4.47 15.06 16.25
C GLY A 322 4.83 14.56 17.64
N SER A 323 4.50 13.30 17.90
CA SER A 323 4.83 12.55 19.12
C SER A 323 5.76 11.38 18.78
N GLY A 324 6.45 10.85 19.79
CA GLY A 324 7.42 9.76 19.59
C GLY A 324 8.62 10.26 18.78
N ILE A 325 9.20 11.38 19.20
CA ILE A 325 10.26 12.07 18.45
C ILE A 325 11.56 12.02 19.25
N ILE A 326 12.67 11.75 18.55
CA ILE A 326 14.02 12.04 19.01
C ILE A 326 14.43 13.36 18.36
N TYR A 327 14.84 14.33 19.15
CA TYR A 327 15.16 15.69 18.70
C TYR A 327 16.52 16.16 19.21
N LEU A 328 17.11 17.11 18.49
CA LEU A 328 18.35 17.78 18.80
C LEU A 328 18.07 19.26 19.03
N ILE A 329 18.56 19.80 20.14
CA ILE A 329 18.60 21.23 20.46
C ILE A 329 20.05 21.69 20.35
N SER A 330 20.32 22.77 19.64
CA SER A 330 21.64 23.40 19.60
C SER A 330 21.60 24.85 20.07
N CYS A 331 22.65 25.25 20.79
CA CYS A 331 22.88 26.65 21.16
C CYS A 331 23.42 27.41 19.94
N SER A 332 22.78 28.53 19.60
CA SER A 332 23.19 29.36 18.46
C SER A 332 24.49 30.14 18.70
N GLU A 333 24.93 30.27 19.94
CA GLU A 333 26.12 31.04 20.29
C GLU A 333 27.39 30.18 20.40
N CYS A 334 27.32 29.06 21.13
CA CYS A 334 28.49 28.21 21.38
C CYS A 334 28.47 26.88 20.60
N GLY A 335 27.36 26.57 19.93
CA GLY A 335 27.22 25.33 19.15
C GLY A 335 27.07 24.06 19.97
N ASP A 336 27.05 24.14 21.30
CA ASP A 336 26.80 22.98 22.14
C ASP A 336 25.42 22.39 21.83
N GLU A 337 25.29 21.08 22.02
CA GLU A 337 24.13 20.28 21.63
C GLU A 337 23.50 19.57 22.83
N TYR A 338 22.19 19.35 22.77
CA TYR A 338 21.38 18.50 23.65
C TYR A 338 20.49 17.59 22.80
N ILE A 339 20.46 16.29 23.10
CA ILE A 339 19.60 15.30 22.46
C ILE A 339 18.58 14.80 23.49
N GLY A 340 17.32 14.71 23.08
CA GLY A 340 16.26 14.19 23.94
C GLY A 340 15.16 13.47 23.17
N GLU A 341 14.36 12.69 23.87
CA GLU A 341 13.13 12.08 23.36
C GLU A 341 11.84 12.70 23.93
N THR A 342 10.74 12.56 23.19
CA THR A 342 9.40 12.85 23.70
C THR A 342 8.33 11.93 23.14
N ALA A 343 7.51 11.37 24.04
CA ALA A 343 6.23 10.75 23.70
C ALA A 343 5.09 11.76 23.47
N ARG A 344 5.27 13.01 23.90
CA ARG A 344 4.29 14.12 23.78
C ARG A 344 4.60 14.99 22.55
N PRO A 345 3.65 15.83 22.09
CA PRO A 345 3.90 16.82 21.05
C PRO A 345 5.21 17.58 21.28
N LEU A 346 6.08 17.60 20.27
CA LEU A 346 7.42 18.19 20.34
C LEU A 346 7.38 19.66 20.78
N CYS A 347 6.42 20.46 20.31
CA CYS A 347 6.25 21.86 20.69
C CYS A 347 6.11 22.05 22.21
N LEU A 348 5.36 21.17 22.89
CA LEU A 348 5.19 21.22 24.33
C LEU A 348 6.49 20.87 25.05
N ARG A 349 7.20 19.86 24.56
CA ARG A 349 8.49 19.48 25.15
C ARG A 349 9.54 20.58 25.00
N ILE A 350 9.60 21.24 23.84
CA ILE A 350 10.52 22.36 23.63
C ILE A 350 10.13 23.56 24.48
N LYS A 351 8.82 23.85 24.65
CA LYS A 351 8.35 24.89 25.56
C LYS A 351 8.86 24.66 27.00
N GLU A 352 8.81 23.43 27.50
CA GLU A 352 9.35 23.09 28.83
C GLU A 352 10.85 23.37 28.95
N HIS A 353 11.64 23.05 27.91
CA HIS A 353 13.07 23.37 27.87
C HIS A 353 13.33 24.87 27.86
N LEU A 354 12.56 25.63 27.08
CA LEU A 354 12.66 27.10 27.03
C LEU A 354 12.23 27.76 28.34
N GLU A 355 11.21 27.25 29.03
CA GLU A 355 10.83 27.70 30.37
C GLU A 355 11.94 27.42 31.40
N GLY A 356 12.62 26.26 31.30
CA GLY A 356 13.80 25.93 32.09
C GLY A 356 14.97 26.89 31.86
N LYS A 357 15.22 27.24 30.58
CA LYS A 357 16.21 28.25 30.17
C LYS A 357 15.87 29.64 30.73
N ALA A 358 14.63 30.09 30.56
CA ALA A 358 14.19 31.42 30.97
C ALA A 358 14.32 31.63 32.48
N ARG A 359 14.04 30.59 33.27
CA ARG A 359 14.17 30.59 34.74
C ARG A 359 15.55 30.21 35.25
N SER A 360 16.52 29.96 34.37
CA SER A 360 17.88 29.50 34.72
C SER A 360 17.90 28.31 35.68
N ARG A 361 17.02 27.33 35.46
CA ARG A 361 16.93 26.14 36.33
C ARG A 361 18.09 25.18 36.09
N GLU A 362 18.99 25.06 37.05
CA GLU A 362 20.14 24.14 36.98
C GLU A 362 19.74 22.65 36.85
N SER A 363 18.53 22.29 37.29
CA SER A 363 18.00 20.94 37.10
C SER A 363 17.67 20.60 35.63
N THR A 364 17.57 21.61 34.76
CA THR A 364 17.27 21.43 33.33
C THR A 364 18.52 21.60 32.46
N PRO A 365 18.66 20.84 31.35
CA PRO A 365 19.85 20.94 30.49
C PRO A 365 20.12 22.36 29.98
N LEU A 366 19.10 23.06 29.46
CA LEU A 366 19.26 24.41 28.95
C LEU A 366 19.47 25.46 30.06
N GLY A 367 18.85 25.29 31.23
CA GLY A 367 19.05 26.19 32.36
C GLY A 367 20.46 26.07 32.95
N ALA A 368 20.97 24.84 33.12
CA ALA A 368 22.35 24.60 33.52
C ALA A 368 23.35 25.16 32.48
N HIS A 369 23.08 24.94 31.19
CA HIS A 369 23.91 25.49 30.11
C HIS A 369 23.96 27.02 30.15
N ARG A 370 22.82 27.69 30.37
CA ARG A 370 22.75 29.15 30.52
C ARG A 370 23.64 29.66 31.65
N LEU A 371 23.57 29.03 32.83
CA LEU A 371 24.35 29.43 34.00
C LEU A 371 25.84 29.20 33.80
N HIS A 372 26.21 27.99 33.37
CA HIS A 372 27.60 27.52 33.38
C HIS A 372 28.41 27.92 32.14
N ARG A 373 27.76 28.11 30.98
CA ARG A 373 28.44 28.45 29.72
C ARG A 373 28.25 29.90 29.30
N HIS A 374 27.11 30.50 29.64
CA HIS A 374 26.78 31.87 29.24
C HIS A 374 26.73 32.86 30.43
N GLY A 375 27.11 32.43 31.64
CA GLY A 375 27.13 33.31 32.82
C GLY A 375 25.76 33.92 33.15
N GLY A 376 24.67 33.25 32.77
CA GLY A 376 23.30 33.76 32.93
C GLY A 376 22.78 34.62 31.76
N ALA A 377 23.61 34.96 30.78
CA ALA A 377 23.16 35.63 29.55
C ALA A 377 22.19 34.72 28.77
N ASP A 378 21.19 35.31 28.12
CA ASP A 378 20.24 34.55 27.31
C ASP A 378 20.83 34.19 25.95
N PHE A 379 20.47 33.02 25.41
CA PHE A 379 21.01 32.53 24.12
C PHE A 379 19.92 32.00 23.18
N GLY A 380 20.21 32.04 21.88
CA GLY A 380 19.36 31.51 20.82
C GLY A 380 19.39 29.98 20.73
N VAL A 381 18.26 29.37 20.36
CA VAL A 381 18.12 27.91 20.26
C VAL A 381 17.66 27.51 18.87
N LYS A 382 18.26 26.48 18.29
CA LYS A 382 17.77 25.81 17.08
C LYS A 382 17.37 24.37 17.41
N VAL A 383 16.27 23.90 16.83
CA VAL A 383 15.78 22.53 17.06
C VAL A 383 15.63 21.78 15.74
N SER A 384 16.10 20.54 15.70
CA SER A 384 15.92 19.62 14.56
C SER A 384 15.39 18.26 15.04
N ILE A 385 14.63 17.60 14.16
CA ILE A 385 14.14 16.24 14.40
C ILE A 385 15.17 15.26 13.86
N LEU A 386 15.61 14.33 14.69
CA LEU A 386 16.57 13.29 14.31
C LEU A 386 15.84 12.03 13.80
N ALA A 387 14.78 11.61 14.48
CA ALA A 387 14.01 10.42 14.13
C ALA A 387 12.61 10.40 14.75
N HIS A 388 11.73 9.56 14.19
CA HIS A 388 10.40 9.26 14.73
C HIS A 388 10.32 7.78 15.13
N GLU A 389 9.93 7.51 16.37
CA GLU A 389 9.72 6.16 16.89
C GLU A 389 8.61 6.16 17.97
N GLN A 390 7.52 5.44 17.74
CA GLN A 390 6.38 5.41 18.67
C GLN A 390 6.61 4.45 19.83
N GLN A 391 7.33 3.35 19.60
CA GLN A 391 7.59 2.36 20.63
C GLN A 391 8.57 2.93 21.67
N ILE A 392 8.18 2.89 22.95
CA ILE A 392 8.93 3.53 24.04
C ILE A 392 10.36 2.95 24.15
N SER A 393 10.50 1.63 24.15
CA SER A 393 11.79 0.96 24.25
C SER A 393 12.71 1.31 23.09
N ALA A 394 12.22 1.18 21.84
CA ALA A 394 12.99 1.51 20.65
C ALA A 394 13.39 3.00 20.61
N ARG A 395 12.49 3.90 21.02
CA ARG A 395 12.77 5.34 21.05
C ARG A 395 13.87 5.68 22.05
N LYS A 396 13.83 5.11 23.26
CA LYS A 396 14.89 5.30 24.27
C LYS A 396 16.23 4.71 23.80
N SER A 397 16.21 3.57 23.11
CA SER A 397 17.42 3.01 22.51
C SER A 397 18.00 3.91 21.42
N LEU A 398 17.16 4.49 20.55
CA LEU A 398 17.61 5.43 19.52
C LEU A 398 18.15 6.73 20.12
N GLU A 399 17.52 7.29 21.15
CA GLU A 399 18.04 8.44 21.90
C GLU A 399 19.43 8.14 22.46
N ALA A 400 19.61 7.00 23.13
CA ALA A 400 20.90 6.56 23.66
C ALA A 400 21.97 6.45 22.56
N PHE A 401 21.62 5.88 21.41
CA PHE A 401 22.52 5.77 20.27
C PHE A 401 22.93 7.14 19.71
N TRP A 402 21.98 8.07 19.58
CA TRP A 402 22.27 9.42 19.12
C TRP A 402 23.17 10.20 20.10
N ILE A 403 22.91 10.07 21.41
CA ILE A 403 23.77 10.65 22.46
C ILE A 403 25.18 10.06 22.35
N HIS A 404 25.31 8.74 22.22
CA HIS A 404 26.62 8.10 22.09
C HIS A 404 27.37 8.53 20.82
N ALA A 405 26.67 8.57 19.68
CA ALA A 405 27.27 8.90 18.38
C ALA A 405 27.70 10.38 18.29
N LYS A 406 26.89 11.32 18.80
CA LYS A 406 27.17 12.76 18.73
C LYS A 406 27.94 13.30 19.94
N ASN A 407 27.94 12.59 21.07
CA ASN A 407 28.53 13.00 22.35
C ASN A 407 28.20 14.47 22.75
N PRO A 408 26.90 14.83 22.84
CA PRO A 408 26.44 16.19 23.10
C PRO A 408 26.84 16.68 24.51
N LYS A 409 27.36 17.92 24.60
CA LYS A 409 27.88 18.48 25.87
C LYS A 409 26.81 18.87 26.89
N MET A 410 25.57 19.13 26.46
CA MET A 410 24.49 19.53 27.37
C MET A 410 23.76 18.33 28.00
N ASN A 411 23.92 17.12 27.44
CA ASN A 411 23.38 15.91 28.05
C ASN A 411 24.19 15.53 29.30
N ARG A 412 23.51 15.00 30.30
CA ARG A 412 24.19 14.50 31.51
C ARG A 412 24.76 13.12 31.22
N LYS A 413 25.97 12.84 31.70
CA LYS A 413 26.65 11.53 31.50
C LYS A 413 25.90 10.34 32.11
N GLU A 414 24.91 10.60 32.96
CA GLU A 414 24.04 9.60 33.58
C GLU A 414 22.85 9.20 32.69
N GLU A 415 22.52 10.03 31.68
CA GLU A 415 21.44 9.74 30.74
C GLU A 415 21.82 8.55 29.85
N CYS A 416 20.99 7.51 29.84
CA CYS A 416 21.12 6.32 28.99
C CYS A 416 22.31 5.37 29.27
N LEU A 417 22.93 5.39 30.46
CA LEU A 417 24.06 4.54 30.80
C LEU A 417 23.80 3.03 30.68
N SER A 418 22.61 2.54 31.08
CA SER A 418 22.27 1.11 31.04
C SER A 418 22.16 0.58 29.61
N ILE A 419 21.41 1.30 28.77
CA ILE A 419 21.16 0.93 27.37
C ILE A 419 22.44 1.02 26.54
N THR A 420 23.26 2.06 26.76
CA THR A 420 24.52 2.25 26.04
C THR A 420 25.54 1.16 26.38
N ARG A 421 25.60 0.70 27.63
CA ARG A 421 26.50 -0.39 28.05
C ARG A 421 26.13 -1.73 27.44
N GLU A 422 24.84 -2.08 27.41
CA GLU A 422 24.39 -3.36 26.86
C GLU A 422 24.49 -3.43 25.32
N LEU A 423 24.27 -2.30 24.64
CA LEU A 423 24.20 -2.24 23.18
C LEU A 423 25.48 -1.73 22.50
N ALA A 424 26.48 -1.24 23.28
CA ALA A 424 27.77 -0.75 22.78
C ALA A 424 28.44 -1.63 21.71
N PRO A 425 28.45 -2.98 21.81
CA PRO A 425 29.06 -3.84 20.79
C PRO A 425 28.42 -3.72 19.40
N TYR A 426 27.15 -3.30 19.31
CA TYR A 426 26.37 -3.28 18.09
C TYR A 426 26.29 -1.90 17.43
N ILE A 427 26.70 -0.84 18.13
CA ILE A 427 26.58 0.55 17.65
C ILE A 427 27.43 0.80 16.39
N ARG A 428 28.61 0.19 16.29
CA ARG A 428 29.51 0.30 15.11
C ARG A 428 28.92 -0.26 13.81
N MET A 429 27.79 -0.96 13.86
CA MET A 429 27.13 -1.53 12.68
C MET A 429 26.01 -0.64 12.14
N LEU A 430 25.58 0.38 12.88
CA LEU A 430 24.40 1.21 12.57
C LEU A 430 24.75 2.62 12.10
N PHE A 431 25.99 3.07 12.30
CA PHE A 431 26.51 4.38 11.89
C PHE A 431 27.88 4.25 11.25
#